data_AF-A0A7Z7YTG8-F1
#
_entry.id   AF-A0A7Z7YTG8-F1
#
_cell.length_a   1.000
_cell.length_b   1.000
_cell.length_c   1.000
_cell.angle_alpha   90.00
_cell.angle_beta   90.00
_cell.angle_gamma   90.00
#
_symmetry.space_group_name_H-M   'P 1'
#
loop_
_entity.id
_entity.type
_entity.pdbx_description
1 polymer ?
#
loop_
_entity_poly.entity_id
_entity_poly.type
_entity_poly.pdbx_seq_one_letter_code
_entity_poly.pdbx_strand_id
1 'polypeptide(L)' 'MTHTLTIVGIGNHSMDDLPLGVYRFLKQQQSVYARTLEHPVIKDLKSDIEFKSFDDVYEKYDQFEAVYQHIVETLIEET' A
#
# COMPACT_ATOMS: atom_id res chain seq x y z
N MET A 1 -6.92 -6.64 -21.89
CA MET A 1 -5.69 -6.84 -21.09
C MET A 1 -6.15 -7.19 -19.69
N THR A 2 -5.52 -8.14 -19.01
CA THR A 2 -5.87 -8.51 -17.63
C THR A 2 -4.96 -7.75 -16.69
N HIS A 3 -5.53 -6.90 -15.85
CA HIS A 3 -4.82 -6.21 -14.81
C HIS A 3 -4.93 -7.01 -13.51
N THR A 4 -3.84 -7.10 -12.75
CA THR A 4 -3.75 -7.93 -11.55
C THR A 4 -3.41 -7.06 -10.36
N LEU A 5 -4.34 -6.96 -9.41
CA LEU A 5 -4.06 -6.38 -8.09
C LEU A 5 -3.51 -7.48 -7.18
N THR A 6 -2.32 -7.28 -6.62
CA THR A 6 -1.72 -8.20 -5.64
C THR A 6 -1.67 -7.55 -4.28
N ILE A 7 -2.37 -8.13 -3.30
CA ILE A 7 -2.36 -7.66 -1.91
C ILE A 7 -1.32 -8.46 -1.13
N VAL A 8 -0.39 -7.77 -0.48
CA VAL A 8 0.67 -8.39 0.33
C VAL A 8 0.64 -7.87 1.77
N GLY A 9 0.98 -8.75 2.72
CA GLY A 9 1.19 -8.36 4.12
C GLY A 9 2.65 -7.95 4.34
N ILE A 10 2.87 -6.87 5.09
CA ILE A 10 4.22 -6.32 5.37
C ILE A 10 4.73 -6.61 6.80
N GLY A 11 4.02 -7.42 7.59
CA GLY A 11 4.32 -7.65 9.00
C GLY A 11 3.70 -6.60 9.91
N ASN A 12 3.97 -6.69 11.22
CA ASN A 12 3.29 -5.91 12.25
C ASN A 12 4.15 -4.83 12.90
N HIS A 13 5.47 -5.06 13.08
CA HIS A 13 6.28 -4.18 13.94
C HIS A 13 7.56 -3.66 13.29
N SER A 14 8.33 -4.50 12.58
CA SER A 14 9.62 -4.10 12.03
C SER A 14 9.96 -4.81 10.72
N MET A 15 11.04 -4.37 10.07
CA MET A 15 11.57 -5.01 8.87
C MET A 15 11.91 -6.49 9.06
N ASP A 16 12.18 -6.94 10.29
CA ASP A 16 12.44 -8.35 10.59
C ASP A 16 11.19 -9.22 10.40
N ASP A 17 9.99 -8.64 10.55
CA ASP A 17 8.71 -9.31 10.31
C ASP A 17 8.36 -9.36 8.81
N LEU A 18 9.05 -8.59 7.96
CA LEU A 18 8.75 -8.52 6.52
C LEU A 18 9.30 -9.77 5.82
N PRO A 19 8.45 -10.62 5.22
CA PRO A 19 8.94 -11.77 4.50
C PRO A 19 9.83 -11.32 3.32
N LEU A 20 11.04 -11.87 3.25
CA LEU A 20 12.02 -11.47 2.23
C LEU A 20 11.50 -11.62 0.79
N GLY A 21 10.60 -12.58 0.56
CA GLY A 21 9.89 -12.72 -0.72
C GLY A 21 9.01 -11.52 -1.07
N VAL A 22 8.29 -10.98 -0.09
CA VAL A 22 7.44 -9.78 -0.25
C VAL A 22 8.30 -8.55 -0.51
N TYR A 23 9.39 -8.36 0.24
CA TYR A 23 10.33 -7.26 0.01
C TYR A 23 10.85 -7.25 -1.43
N ARG A 24 11.36 -8.40 -1.92
CA ARG A 24 11.84 -8.52 -3.30
C ARG A 24 10.74 -8.30 -4.33
N PHE A 25 9.54 -8.80 -4.06
CA PHE A 25 8.39 -8.60 -4.92
C PHE A 25 8.04 -7.11 -5.05
N LEU A 26 7.95 -6.39 -3.93
CA LEU A 26 7.61 -4.97 -3.91
C LEU A 26 8.64 -4.11 -4.67
N LYS A 27 9.95 -4.39 -4.53
CA LYS A 27 11.01 -3.68 -5.27
C LYS A 27 10.94 -3.81 -6.79
N GLN A 28 10.20 -4.79 -7.30
CA GLN A 28 10.04 -5.02 -8.74
C GLN A 28 8.77 -4.35 -9.31
N GLN A 29 7.90 -3.81 -8.45
CA GLN A 29 6.66 -3.22 -8.89
C GLN A 29 6.86 -1.75 -9.25
N GLN A 30 6.21 -1.29 -10.33
CA GLN A 30 6.19 0.12 -10.70
C GLN A 30 5.20 0.93 -9.85
N SER A 31 4.11 0.30 -9.42
CA SER A 31 3.06 0.94 -8.63
C SER A 31 2.88 0.18 -7.33
N VAL A 32 3.21 0.82 -6.22
CA VAL A 32 3.00 0.28 -4.87
C VAL A 32 2.09 1.22 -4.10
N TYR A 33 0.98 0.68 -3.60
CA TYR A 33 -0.01 1.42 -2.83
C TYR A 33 0.01 0.97 -1.37
N ALA A 34 -0.10 1.93 -0.45
CA ALA A 34 -0.30 1.67 0.96
C ALA A 34 -1.57 2.36 1.45
N ARG A 35 -2.36 1.67 2.28
CA ARG A 35 -3.51 2.28 2.96
C ARG A 35 -3.09 3.48 3.80
N THR A 36 -1.91 3.41 4.42
CA THR A 36 -1.31 4.50 5.18
C THR A 36 0.21 4.41 5.13
N LEU A 37 0.92 5.54 5.16
CA LEU A 37 2.37 5.57 5.33
C LEU A 37 2.81 5.54 6.80
N GLU A 38 1.86 5.63 7.75
CA GLU A 38 2.12 5.55 9.19
C GLU A 38 2.30 4.11 9.65
N HIS A 39 3.31 3.43 9.09
CA HIS A 39 3.74 2.11 9.49
C HIS A 39 5.27 2.04 9.55
N PRO A 40 5.87 1.48 10.63
CA PRO A 40 7.33 1.44 10.79
C PRO A 40 8.03 0.78 9.60
N VAL A 41 7.53 -0.36 9.13
CA VAL A 41 8.08 -1.06 7.96
C VAL A 41 8.05 -0.19 6.70
N ILE A 42 7.02 0.62 6.49
CA ILE A 42 6.96 1.51 5.31
C ILE A 42 8.02 2.60 5.42
N LYS A 43 8.27 3.14 6.61
CA LYS A 43 9.31 4.15 6.82
C LYS A 43 10.68 3.63 6.40
N ASP A 44 10.98 2.37 6.69
CA ASP A 44 12.22 1.70 6.29
C ASP A 44 12.26 1.38 4.78
N LEU A 45 11.12 1.05 4.17
CA LEU A 45 11.03 0.72 2.74
C LEU A 45 11.05 1.95 1.81
N LYS A 46 10.71 3.14 2.31
CA LYS A 46 10.62 4.37 1.50
C LYS A 46 11.92 4.77 0.82
N SER A 47 13.09 4.30 1.29
CA SER A 47 14.37 4.56 0.62
C SER A 47 14.54 3.77 -0.68
N ASP A 48 13.82 2.65 -0.81
CA ASP A 48 13.94 1.70 -1.91
C ASP A 48 12.71 1.65 -2.83
N ILE A 49 11.55 2.06 -2.31
CA ILE A 49 10.24 1.84 -2.93
C ILE A 49 9.43 3.13 -2.81
N GLU A 50 8.92 3.59 -3.94
CA GLU A 50 7.98 4.71 -3.96
C GLU A 50 6.58 4.20 -3.64
N PHE A 51 5.97 4.76 -2.60
CA PHE A 51 4.62 4.43 -2.18
C PHE A 51 3.67 5.56 -2.55
N LYS A 52 2.58 5.20 -3.22
CA LYS A 52 1.35 5.99 -3.24
C LYS A 52 0.55 5.64 -1.99
N SER A 53 -0.02 6.62 -1.30
CA SER A 53 -0.86 6.35 -0.13
C SER A 53 -2.22 6.99 -0.23
N PHE A 54 -3.12 6.52 0.65
CA PHE A 54 -4.47 7.03 0.81
C PHE A 54 -4.64 7.74 2.17
N ASP A 55 -3.54 8.24 2.76
CA ASP A 55 -3.57 8.96 4.03
C ASP A 55 -4.51 10.18 3.96
N ASP A 56 -4.53 10.87 2.81
CA ASP A 56 -5.38 12.04 2.55
C ASP A 56 -6.87 11.70 2.40
N VAL A 57 -7.20 10.45 2.07
CA VAL A 57 -8.58 9.97 1.97
C VAL A 57 -9.22 9.93 3.36
N TYR A 58 -8.45 9.55 4.38
CA TYR A 58 -8.95 9.51 5.76
C TYR A 58 -9.31 10.90 6.31
N GLU A 59 -8.67 11.98 5.82
CA GLU A 59 -9.02 13.35 6.22
C GLU A 59 -10.29 13.87 5.53
N LYS A 60 -10.71 13.24 4.43
CA LYS A 60 -11.83 13.69 3.59
C LYS A 60 -13.16 13.02 3.91
N TYR A 61 -13.16 11.88 4.59
CA TYR A 61 -14.36 11.09 4.84
C TYR A 61 -14.54 10.77 6.33
N ASP A 62 -15.73 11.07 6.87
CA ASP A 62 -16.07 10.80 8.28
C ASP A 62 -16.36 9.32 8.57
N GLN A 63 -16.55 8.50 7.53
CA GLN A 63 -16.93 7.08 7.66
C GLN A 63 -15.93 6.16 6.97
N PHE A 64 -15.49 5.12 7.68
CA PHE A 64 -14.54 4.13 7.17
C PHE A 64 -15.01 3.42 5.90
N GLU A 65 -16.31 3.16 5.77
CA GLU A 65 -16.86 2.48 4.58
C GLU A 65 -16.62 3.29 3.29
N ALA A 66 -16.84 4.61 3.36
CA ALA A 66 -16.58 5.51 2.23
C ALA A 66 -15.09 5.58 1.86
N VAL A 67 -14.20 5.53 2.85
CA VAL A 67 -12.74 5.47 2.62
C VAL A 67 -12.37 4.23 1.80
N TYR A 68 -12.84 3.05 2.22
CA TYR A 68 -12.50 1.81 1.52
C TYR A 68 -13.12 1.74 0.13
N GLN A 69 -14.35 2.24 -0.04
CA GLN A 69 -14.96 2.34 -1.36
C GLN A 69 -14.11 3.21 -2.30
N HIS A 70 -13.68 4.39 -1.84
CA HIS A 70 -12.86 5.29 -2.63
C HIS A 70 -11.49 4.69 -3.01
N ILE A 71 -10.85 3.98 -2.06
CA ILE A 71 -9.59 3.26 -2.33
C ILE A 71 -9.80 2.22 -3.45
N VAL A 72 -10.87 1.42 -3.37
CA VAL A 72 -11.17 0.40 -4.37
C VAL A 72 -11.44 1.01 -5.74
N GLU A 73 -12.27 2.05 -5.81
CA GLU A 73 -12.56 2.77 -7.06
C GLU A 73 -11.28 3.31 -7.70
N THR A 74 -10.43 3.97 -6.92
CA THR A 74 -9.14 4.51 -7.39
C THR A 74 -8.22 3.41 -7.91
N LEU A 75 -8.12 2.28 -7.21
CA LEU A 75 -7.27 1.17 -7.64
C LEU A 75 -7.76 0.53 -8.94
N ILE A 76 -9.08 0.45 -9.14
CA ILE A 76 -9.67 -0.09 -10.38
C ILE A 76 -9.43 0.85 -11.57
N GLU A 77 -9.46 2.17 -11.36
CA GLU A 77 -9.20 3.15 -12.41
C GLU A 77 -7.72 3.19 -12.83
N GLU A 78 -6.79 2.99 -11.88
CA GLU A 78 -5.34 2.97 -12.12
C GLU A 78 -4.83 1.63 -12.69
N THR A 79 -5.66 0.57 -12.65
CA THR A 79 -5.34 -0.72 -13.26
C THR A 79 -5.76 -0.80 -14.70
#